data_AF-A0A9P8SDQ3-F1
#
_entry.id   AF-A0A9P8SDQ3-F1
#
_cell.length_a   1.000
_cell.length_b   1.000
_cell.length_c   1.000
_cell.angle_alpha   90.00
_cell.angle_beta   90.00
_cell.angle_gamma   90.00
#
_symmetry.space_group_name_H-M   'P 1'
#
loop_
_entity.id
_entity.type
_entity.pdbx_description
1 polymer ?
#
loop_
_entity_poly.entity_id
_entity_poly.type
_entity_poly.pdbx_seq_one_letter_code
_entity_poly.pdbx_strand_id
1 'polypeptide(L)'
;MSGFGLDSLVVGSADPKRKALLKGPQSRNWTSFIETITADGRVLTPGIIFKGKELQKQWFLTEFGKIADWHYITSPNGWTDNHIAIEWLERMDMEVMQRMHGWPHAF
;
A
#
# COMPACT_ATOMS: atom_id res chain seq x y z
N MET A 1 18.31 7.03 4.30
CA MET A 1 19.63 7.02 4.96
C MET A 1 19.78 5.71 5.71
N SER A 2 20.74 4.89 5.33
CA SER A 2 21.20 3.74 6.12
C SER A 2 22.69 3.56 5.88
N GLY A 3 23.42 3.47 6.99
CA GLY A 3 24.89 3.56 7.06
C GLY A 3 25.64 2.35 6.51
N PHE A 4 26.93 2.58 6.28
CA PHE A 4 27.92 1.59 5.87
C PHE A 4 28.14 0.56 6.99
N GLY A 5 27.79 -0.71 6.72
CA GLY A 5 28.30 -1.86 7.45
C GLY A 5 29.62 -2.31 6.83
N LEU A 6 30.67 -2.37 7.64
CA LEU A 6 31.98 -2.90 7.29
C LEU A 6 31.88 -4.43 7.18
N ASP A 7 31.55 -4.95 6.00
CA ASP A 7 31.55 -6.38 5.76
C ASP A 7 32.93 -6.84 5.24
N SER A 8 33.62 -7.56 6.11
CA SER A 8 34.60 -8.63 5.89
C SER A 8 35.26 -8.75 4.51
N LEU A 9 36.58 -8.55 4.50
CA LEU A 9 37.48 -8.82 3.37
C LEU A 9 37.36 -10.30 2.92
N VAL A 10 36.81 -10.52 1.73
CA VAL A 10 36.85 -11.82 1.05
C VAL A 10 37.80 -11.71 -0.15
N VAL A 11 38.89 -12.48 -0.14
CA VAL A 11 39.82 -12.59 -1.28
C VAL A 11 39.37 -13.78 -2.13
N GLY A 12 38.74 -13.49 -3.27
CA GLY A 12 38.33 -14.46 -4.28
C GLY A 12 38.91 -14.11 -5.66
N SER A 13 39.20 -15.12 -6.46
CA SER A 13 39.78 -14.98 -7.81
C SER A 13 38.99 -14.00 -8.69
N ALA A 14 39.71 -13.12 -9.39
CA ALA A 14 39.17 -12.06 -10.25
C ALA A 14 38.56 -12.54 -11.59
N ASP A 15 38.03 -13.76 -11.64
CA ASP A 15 37.39 -14.29 -12.86
C ASP A 15 36.06 -13.53 -13.13
N PRO A 16 35.97 -12.68 -14.16
CA PRO A 16 34.81 -11.82 -14.40
C PRO A 16 33.54 -12.61 -14.75
N LYS A 17 33.68 -13.91 -15.07
CA LYS A 17 32.59 -14.76 -15.59
C LYS A 17 31.69 -15.36 -14.51
N ARG A 18 32.05 -15.24 -13.23
CA ARG A 18 31.20 -15.62 -12.09
C ARG A 18 30.91 -14.41 -11.21
N LYS A 19 30.25 -13.40 -11.77
CA LYS A 19 29.51 -12.44 -10.95
C LYS A 19 28.32 -13.20 -10.37
N ALA A 20 28.49 -13.80 -9.20
CA ALA A 20 27.35 -14.16 -8.38
C ALA A 20 26.55 -12.87 -8.18
N LEU A 21 25.27 -12.88 -8.54
CA LEU A 21 24.38 -11.79 -8.24
C LEU A 21 24.30 -11.74 -6.71
N LEU A 22 25.14 -10.93 -6.07
CA LEU A 22 25.01 -10.64 -4.65
C LEU A 22 23.62 -10.03 -4.53
N LYS A 23 22.72 -10.79 -3.91
CA LYS A 23 21.40 -10.33 -3.54
C LYS A 23 21.68 -9.18 -2.57
N GLY A 24 21.79 -7.96 -3.08
CA GLY A 24 21.88 -6.78 -2.26
C GLY A 24 20.69 -6.81 -1.29
N PRO A 25 20.75 -6.11 -0.16
CA PRO A 25 19.61 -6.02 0.75
C PRO A 25 18.46 -5.36 -0.01
N GLN A 26 17.67 -6.17 -0.73
CA GLN A 26 16.43 -5.76 -1.33
C GLN A 26 15.51 -5.55 -0.15
N SER A 27 15.48 -4.34 0.39
CA SER A 27 14.45 -3.93 1.33
C SER A 27 13.13 -3.92 0.56
N ARG A 28 12.50 -5.10 0.44
CA ARG A 28 11.17 -5.21 -0.13
C ARG A 28 10.21 -4.64 0.90
N ASN A 29 9.85 -3.38 0.71
CA ASN A 29 8.75 -2.79 1.45
C ASN A 29 7.45 -3.26 0.80
N TRP A 30 6.54 -3.76 1.62
CA TRP A 30 5.21 -4.16 1.20
C TRP A 30 4.27 -2.98 1.33
N THR A 31 3.36 -2.85 0.36
CA THR A 31 2.18 -1.98 0.43
C THR A 31 0.97 -2.88 0.35
N SER A 32 0.05 -2.75 1.29
CA SER A 32 -1.16 -3.56 1.32
C SER A 32 -2.33 -2.80 0.71
N PHE A 33 -3.19 -3.50 0.00
CA PHE A 33 -4.40 -2.96 -0.63
C PHE A 33 -5.62 -3.67 -0.04
N ILE A 34 -6.67 -2.90 0.25
CA ILE A 34 -7.98 -3.42 0.63
C ILE A 34 -8.97 -2.93 -0.41
N GLU A 35 -9.53 -3.86 -1.17
CA GLU A 35 -10.47 -3.59 -2.25
C GLU A 35 -11.83 -4.17 -1.88
N THR A 36 -12.90 -3.54 -2.34
CA THR A 36 -14.26 -4.08 -2.16
C THR A 36 -15.11 -3.84 -3.37
N ILE A 37 -15.91 -4.87 -3.64
CA ILE A 37 -16.96 -4.85 -4.64
C ILE A 37 -18.26 -5.17 -3.90
N THR A 38 -19.26 -4.32 -4.07
CA THR A 38 -20.60 -4.53 -3.50
C THR A 38 -21.29 -5.71 -4.20
N ALA A 39 -22.34 -6.26 -3.58
CA ALA A 39 -23.07 -7.40 -4.14
C ALA A 39 -23.68 -7.13 -5.53
N ASP A 40 -23.94 -5.86 -5.86
CA ASP A 40 -24.42 -5.40 -7.17
C ASP A 40 -23.29 -4.99 -8.13
N GLY A 41 -22.03 -5.31 -7.81
CA GLY A 41 -20.90 -5.20 -8.72
C GLY A 41 -20.24 -3.82 -8.77
N ARG A 42 -20.52 -2.91 -7.81
CA ARG A 42 -19.86 -1.59 -7.77
C ARG A 42 -18.54 -1.68 -7.02
N VAL A 43 -17.51 -1.06 -7.60
CA VAL A 43 -16.20 -0.92 -6.96
C VAL A 43 -16.23 0.25 -5.98
N LEU A 44 -15.83 0.00 -4.74
CA LEU A 44 -15.65 1.04 -3.73
C LEU A 44 -14.22 1.56 -3.72
N THR A 45 -14.03 2.74 -3.14
CA THR A 45 -12.71 3.38 -3.01
C THR A 45 -11.75 2.45 -2.26
N PRO A 46 -10.66 2.00 -2.90
CA PRO A 46 -9.70 1.10 -2.26
C PRO A 46 -8.91 1.80 -1.15
N GLY A 47 -8.59 1.02 -0.11
CA GLY A 47 -7.67 1.41 0.96
C GLY A 47 -6.24 0.98 0.64
N ILE A 48 -5.28 1.90 0.69
CA ILE A 48 -3.85 1.61 0.55
C ILE A 48 -3.16 1.81 1.89
N ILE A 49 -2.51 0.78 2.40
CA ILE A 49 -1.75 0.83 3.65
C ILE A 49 -0.27 0.82 3.35
N PHE A 50 0.39 1.94 3.65
CA PHE A 50 1.83 2.04 3.62
C PHE A 50 2.44 1.70 4.98
N LYS A 51 3.56 0.98 4.96
CA LYS A 51 4.38 0.83 6.17
C LYS A 51 5.04 2.16 6.52
N GLY A 52 4.72 2.72 7.68
CA GLY A 52 5.31 3.97 8.13
C GLY A 52 4.48 4.67 9.20
N LYS A 53 4.90 5.89 9.56
CA LYS A 53 4.17 6.79 10.46
C LYS A 53 3.43 7.89 9.71
N GLU A 54 3.98 8.33 8.59
CA GLU A 54 3.45 9.41 7.77
C GLU A 54 3.67 9.10 6.29
N LEU A 55 2.83 9.70 5.46
CA LEU A 55 2.90 9.59 4.01
C LEU A 55 3.73 10.73 3.44
N GLN A 56 4.72 10.41 2.61
CA GLN A 56 5.40 11.42 1.81
C GLN A 56 4.50 11.82 0.64
N LYS A 57 3.73 12.91 0.80
CA LYS A 57 2.76 13.38 -0.20
C LYS A 57 3.35 13.58 -1.60
N GLN A 58 4.63 13.93 -1.67
CA GLN A 58 5.37 14.11 -2.92
C GLN A 58 5.46 12.83 -3.79
N TRP A 59 5.26 11.64 -3.21
CA TRP A 59 5.28 10.37 -3.94
C TRP A 59 4.01 10.13 -4.75
N PHE A 60 2.91 10.83 -4.44
CA PHE A 60 1.67 10.69 -5.17
C PHE A 60 1.65 11.67 -6.35
N LEU A 61 1.87 11.12 -7.54
CA LEU A 61 1.66 11.86 -8.76
C LEU A 61 0.19 12.23 -8.87
N THR A 62 -0.10 13.47 -9.25
CA THR A 62 -1.47 13.98 -9.44
C THR A 62 -2.26 13.12 -10.43
N GLU A 63 -1.56 12.49 -11.36
CA GLU A 63 -2.09 11.54 -12.34
C GLU A 63 -2.73 10.30 -11.71
N PHE A 64 -2.32 9.86 -10.51
CA PHE A 64 -2.93 8.72 -9.83
C PHE A 64 -4.37 9.00 -9.36
N GLY A 65 -4.70 10.28 -9.10
CA GLY A 65 -6.07 10.69 -8.82
C GLY A 65 -7.02 10.55 -10.01
N LYS A 66 -6.50 10.32 -11.22
CA LYS A 66 -7.33 10.02 -12.41
C LYS A 66 -7.72 8.54 -12.49
N ILE A 67 -7.04 7.66 -11.76
CA ILE A 67 -7.23 6.20 -11.81
C ILE A 67 -8.28 5.77 -10.78
N ALA A 68 -8.19 6.28 -9.56
CA ALA A 68 -9.22 6.15 -8.53
C ALA A 68 -9.01 7.24 -7.47
N ASP A 69 -10.06 7.56 -6.73
CA ASP A 69 -9.87 8.11 -5.39
C ASP A 69 -9.29 6.96 -4.53
N TRP A 70 -8.26 7.24 -3.75
CA TRP A 70 -7.60 6.24 -2.91
C TRP A 70 -7.62 6.70 -1.45
N HIS A 71 -7.95 5.79 -0.54
CA HIS A 71 -7.83 6.05 0.89
C HIS A 71 -6.45 5.61 1.37
N TYR A 72 -5.57 6.58 1.64
CA TYR A 72 -4.22 6.29 2.09
C TYR A 72 -4.13 6.22 3.62
N ILE A 73 -3.58 5.11 4.11
CA ILE A 73 -3.44 4.78 5.53
C ILE A 73 -1.97 4.44 5.79
N THR A 74 -1.48 4.74 7.00
CA THR A 74 -0.15 4.31 7.45
C THR A 74 -0.26 3.37 8.64
N SER A 75 0.53 2.31 8.61
CA SER A 75 0.67 1.36 9.72
C SER A 75 2.15 1.13 10.02
N PRO A 76 2.57 1.00 11.30
CA PRO A 76 3.95 0.65 11.63
C PRO A 76 4.44 -0.65 11.00
N ASN A 77 3.54 -1.63 10.80
CA ASN A 77 3.87 -2.92 10.21
C ASN A 77 3.54 -3.00 8.70
N GLY A 78 2.69 -2.11 8.18
CA GLY A 78 2.27 -2.08 6.77
C GLY A 78 1.10 -3.00 6.43
N TRP A 79 0.44 -3.56 7.44
CA TRP A 79 -0.73 -4.43 7.32
C TRP A 79 -1.90 -3.83 8.09
N THR A 80 -3.08 -4.39 7.86
CA THR A 80 -4.30 -4.05 8.59
C THR A 80 -4.20 -4.50 10.05
N ASP A 81 -4.85 -3.75 10.93
CA ASP A 81 -5.22 -4.16 12.27
C ASP A 81 -6.72 -3.87 12.51
N ASN A 82 -7.24 -4.21 13.70
CA ASN A 82 -8.65 -4.02 14.01
C ASN A 82 -9.09 -2.56 13.90
N HIS A 83 -8.23 -1.61 14.28
CA HIS A 83 -8.56 -0.18 14.21
C HIS A 83 -8.64 0.26 12.75
N ILE A 84 -7.65 -0.08 11.92
CA ILE A 84 -7.62 0.24 10.50
C ILE A 84 -8.80 -0.39 9.76
N ALA A 85 -9.15 -1.64 10.10
CA ALA A 85 -10.28 -2.33 9.51
C ALA A 85 -11.61 -1.64 9.83
N ILE A 86 -11.84 -1.25 11.09
CA ILE A 86 -13.06 -0.53 11.50
C ILE A 86 -13.13 0.83 10.80
N GLU A 87 -12.06 1.62 10.83
CA GLU A 87 -12.04 2.93 10.19
C GLU A 87 -12.32 2.83 8.69
N TRP A 88 -11.76 1.83 8.02
CA TRP A 88 -12.00 1.61 6.60
C TRP A 88 -13.46 1.17 6.34
N LEU A 89 -14.03 0.27 7.15
CA LEU A 89 -15.43 -0.14 7.03
C LEU A 89 -16.41 1.03 7.21
N GLU A 90 -16.20 1.88 8.21
CA GLU A 90 -17.04 3.07 8.44
C GLU A 90 -17.01 4.01 7.23
N ARG A 91 -15.83 4.20 6.61
CA ARG A 91 -15.69 5.03 5.40
C ARG A 91 -16.44 4.43 4.21
N MET A 92 -16.36 3.12 4.03
CA MET A 92 -17.08 2.45 2.96
C MET A 92 -18.59 2.52 3.12
N ASP A 93 -19.08 2.35 4.35
CA ASP A 93 -20.51 2.45 4.62
C ASP A 93 -21.01 3.85 4.26
N MET A 94 -20.28 4.90 4.65
CA MET A 94 -20.57 6.27 4.21
C MET A 94 -20.55 6.43 2.68
N GLU A 95 -19.57 5.85 1.99
CA GLU A 95 -19.49 5.91 0.52
C GLU A 95 -20.66 5.20 -0.16
N VAL A 96 -21.03 4.02 0.32
CA VAL A 96 -22.19 3.26 -0.15
C VAL A 96 -23.44 4.09 0.06
N MET A 97 -23.67 4.65 1.26
CA MET A 97 -24.84 5.48 1.54
C MET A 97 -24.91 6.71 0.65
N GLN A 98 -23.79 7.41 0.45
CA GLN A 98 -23.73 8.59 -0.44
C GLN A 98 -24.06 8.22 -1.90
N ARG A 99 -23.60 7.07 -2.38
CA ARG A 99 -23.90 6.59 -3.74
C ARG A 99 -25.31 6.04 -3.89
N MET A 100 -25.94 5.63 -2.78
CA MET A 100 -27.32 5.14 -2.72
C MET A 100 -28.37 6.26 -2.58
N HIS A 101 -27.98 7.51 -2.34
CA HIS A 101 -28.89 8.67 -2.19
C HIS A 101 -29.77 9.01 -3.42
N GLY A 102 -29.70 8.23 -4.51
CA GLY A 102 -30.61 8.27 -5.66
C GLY A 102 -31.47 7.01 -5.84
N TRP A 103 -31.41 6.04 -4.93
CA TRP A 103 -32.20 4.81 -5.01
C TRP A 103 -33.49 4.95 -4.20
N PRO A 104 -34.67 4.67 -4.78
CA PRO A 104 -35.88 4.51 -3.98
C PRO A 104 -35.63 3.37 -3.01
N HIS A 105 -35.88 3.60 -1.72
CA HIS A 105 -35.86 2.54 -0.71
C HIS A 105 -36.78 1.42 -1.19
N ALA A 106 -36.18 0.33 -1.65
CA ALA A 106 -36.89 -0.90 -1.97
C ALA A 106 -36.75 -1.80 -0.75
N PHE A 107 -37.51 -1.49 0.31
CA PHE A 107 -38.12 -2.42 1.26
C PHE A 107 -39.32 -1.74 1.92
#